data_AF-A0A7L5BRW3-F1
#
_entry.id   AF-A0A7L5BRW3-F1
#
_cell.length_a   1.000
_cell.length_b   1.000
_cell.length_c   1.000
_cell.angle_alpha   90.00
_cell.angle_beta   90.00
_cell.angle_gamma   90.00
#
_symmetry.space_group_name_H-M   'P 1'
#
loop_
_entity.id
_entity.type
_entity.pdbx_description
1 polymer ?
#
loop_
_entity_poly.entity_id
_entity_poly.type
_entity_poly.pdbx_seq_one_letter_code
_entity_poly.pdbx_strand_id
1 'polypeptide(L)' 'MTKVKEPLWPDEYPDRFIDCQEALMPGFLVLLESAVASGWTENEAIAALTELADGRWLANGENIDLQRVLASIKRRS' A
#
# COMPACT_ATOMS: atom_id res chain seq x y z
N MET A 1 -5.13 2.11 -16.67
CA MET A 1 -4.63 2.34 -15.30
C MET A 1 -5.22 3.64 -14.79
N THR A 2 -5.91 3.62 -13.66
CA THR A 2 -6.50 4.83 -13.09
C THR A 2 -5.38 5.72 -12.54
N LYS A 3 -5.39 7.01 -12.91
CA LYS A 3 -4.40 7.97 -12.41
C LYS A 3 -4.76 8.34 -10.97
N VAL A 4 -3.85 8.05 -10.03
CA VAL A 4 -4.00 8.46 -8.63
C VAL A 4 -3.75 9.97 -8.54
N LYS A 5 -4.66 10.68 -7.86
CA LYS A 5 -4.52 12.13 -7.63
C LYS A 5 -3.34 12.39 -6.69
N GLU A 6 -2.60 13.46 -6.94
CA GLU A 6 -1.55 13.92 -6.03
C GLU A 6 -2.14 14.51 -4.74
N PRO A 7 -1.42 14.44 -3.60
CA PRO A 7 -1.88 15.07 -2.36
C PRO A 7 -2.02 16.58 -2.53
N LEU A 8 -2.89 17.21 -1.74
CA LEU A 8 -3.12 18.66 -1.81
C LEU A 8 -1.87 19.46 -1.43
N TRP A 9 -1.13 18.97 -0.43
CA TRP A 9 0.15 19.52 0.02
C TRP A 9 1.19 18.42 0.24
N PRO A 10 2.50 18.72 0.08
CA PRO A 10 3.56 17.74 0.33
C PRO A 10 3.62 17.27 1.79
N ASP A 11 3.38 18.20 2.71
CA ASP A 11 3.46 18.00 4.16
C ASP A 11 2.17 17.41 4.74
N GLU A 12 2.20 17.09 6.04
CA GLU A 12 1.06 16.53 6.76
C GLU A 12 -0.08 17.57 6.90
N TYR A 13 -1.31 17.12 6.70
CA TYR A 13 -2.52 17.91 6.95
C TYR A 13 -3.67 17.00 7.42
N PRO A 14 -4.68 17.54 8.13
CA PRO A 14 -5.67 16.73 8.84
C PRO A 14 -6.33 15.64 8.01
N ASP A 15 -6.68 15.95 6.75
CA ASP A 15 -7.41 15.05 5.86
C ASP A 15 -6.50 14.27 4.90
N ARG A 16 -5.17 14.33 5.04
CA ARG A 16 -4.22 13.75 4.08
C ARG A 16 -4.41 12.26 3.88
N PHE A 17 -4.76 11.54 4.94
CA PHE A 17 -5.07 10.12 4.87
C PHE A 17 -6.38 9.86 4.12
N ILE A 18 -7.43 10.64 4.38
CA ILE A 18 -8.73 10.53 3.71
C ILE A 18 -8.56 10.81 2.21
N ASP A 19 -7.84 11.89 1.86
CA ASP A 19 -7.52 12.23 0.47
C ASP A 19 -6.77 11.09 -0.25
N CYS A 20 -5.84 10.42 0.46
CA CYS A 20 -5.12 9.28 -0.07
C CYS A 20 -6.07 8.09 -0.34
N GLN A 21 -6.99 7.80 0.59
CA GLN A 21 -8.00 6.77 0.40
C GLN A 21 -8.90 7.07 -0.81
N GLU A 22 -9.39 8.30 -0.93
CA GLU A 22 -10.22 8.74 -2.06
C GLU A 22 -9.45 8.65 -3.39
N ALA A 23 -8.19 9.04 -3.40
CA ALA A 23 -7.34 8.98 -4.60
C ALA A 23 -7.08 7.54 -5.07
N LEU A 24 -7.03 6.57 -4.14
CA LEU A 24 -6.81 5.15 -4.42
C LEU A 24 -8.10 4.38 -4.75
N MET A 25 -9.26 4.83 -4.25
CA MET A 25 -10.54 4.13 -4.38
C MET A 25 -10.89 3.71 -5.82
N PRO A 26 -10.73 4.56 -6.86
CA PRO A 26 -11.05 4.14 -8.22
C PRO A 26 -10.17 2.98 -8.73
N GLY A 27 -8.89 2.95 -8.34
CA GLY A 27 -7.99 1.86 -8.69
C GLY A 27 -8.31 0.57 -7.93
N PHE A 28 -8.68 0.70 -6.65
CA PHE A 28 -9.14 -0.41 -5.82
C PHE A 28 -10.38 -1.07 -6.40
N LEU A 29 -11.41 -0.29 -6.76
CA LEU A 29 -12.66 -0.82 -7.33
C LEU A 29 -12.42 -1.57 -8.65
N VAL A 30 -11.58 -1.03 -9.54
CA VAL A 30 -11.23 -1.73 -10.81
C VAL A 30 -10.60 -3.09 -10.54
N LEU A 31 -9.72 -3.19 -9.54
CA LEU A 31 -9.08 -4.45 -9.19
C LEU A 31 -10.05 -5.42 -8.53
N LEU A 32 -10.92 -4.93 -7.65
CA LEU A 32 -11.97 -5.71 -7.00
C LEU A 32 -12.96 -6.27 -8.03
N GLU A 33 -13.48 -5.43 -8.92
CA GLU A 33 -14.37 -5.83 -10.01
C GLU A 33 -13.69 -6.86 -10.94
N SER A 34 -12.41 -6.68 -11.24
CA SER A 34 -11.65 -7.64 -12.04
C SER A 34 -11.51 -9.00 -11.36
N ALA A 35 -11.34 -9.02 -10.03
CA ALA A 35 -11.30 -10.27 -9.27
C ALA A 35 -12.68 -10.96 -9.28
N VAL A 36 -13.75 -10.21 -9.03
CA VAL A 36 -15.12 -10.74 -9.07
C VAL A 36 -15.48 -11.27 -10.46
N ALA A 37 -15.14 -10.54 -11.53
CA ALA A 37 -15.33 -10.99 -12.91
C ALA A 37 -14.54 -12.26 -13.26
N SER A 38 -13.46 -12.54 -12.51
CA SER A 38 -12.65 -13.76 -12.65
C SER A 38 -13.20 -14.94 -11.84
N GLY A 39 -14.31 -14.76 -11.13
CA GLY A 39 -14.99 -15.82 -10.37
C GLY A 39 -14.68 -15.86 -8.87
N TRP A 40 -13.86 -14.93 -8.36
CA TRP A 40 -13.66 -14.78 -6.92
C TRP A 40 -14.88 -14.12 -6.28
N THR A 41 -15.17 -14.46 -5.04
CA THR A 41 -16.15 -13.68 -4.27
C THR A 41 -15.55 -12.33 -3.87
N GLU A 42 -16.41 -11.34 -3.68
CA GLU A 42 -15.98 -10.01 -3.23
C GLU A 42 -15.23 -10.09 -1.88
N ASN A 43 -15.70 -10.94 -0.96
CA ASN A 43 -15.05 -11.16 0.34
C ASN A 43 -13.64 -11.74 0.20
N GLU A 44 -13.43 -12.72 -0.68
CA GLU A 44 -12.10 -13.29 -0.95
C GLU A 44 -11.16 -12.22 -1.52
N ALA A 45 -11.65 -11.43 -2.47
CA ALA A 45 -10.86 -10.38 -3.10
C ALA A 45 -10.46 -9.28 -2.09
N ILE A 46 -11.40 -8.83 -1.24
CA ILE A 46 -11.12 -7.84 -0.20
C ILE A 46 -10.12 -8.39 0.84
N ALA A 47 -10.31 -9.63 1.29
CA ALA A 47 -9.40 -10.28 2.23
C ALA A 47 -7.97 -10.37 1.64
N ALA A 48 -7.84 -10.85 0.41
CA ALA A 48 -6.56 -10.96 -0.28
C ALA A 48 -5.88 -9.59 -0.48
N LEU A 49 -6.63 -8.55 -0.87
CA LEU A 49 -6.09 -7.19 -1.04
C LEU A 49 -5.60 -6.61 0.28
N THR A 50 -6.29 -6.90 1.38
CA THR A 50 -5.87 -6.51 2.74
C THR A 50 -4.56 -7.19 3.13
N GLU A 51 -4.48 -8.51 2.96
CA GLU A 51 -3.26 -9.28 3.26
C GLU A 51 -2.06 -8.84 2.41
N LEU A 52 -2.28 -8.49 1.13
CA LEU A 52 -1.22 -7.97 0.26
C LEU A 52 -0.71 -6.59 0.73
N ALA A 53 -1.61 -5.71 1.18
CA ALA A 53 -1.24 -4.40 1.72
C ALA A 53 -0.46 -4.54 3.04
N ASP A 54 -0.96 -5.37 3.96
CA ASP A 54 -0.32 -5.65 5.24
C ASP A 54 1.05 -6.31 5.06
N GLY A 55 1.14 -7.32 4.19
CA GLY A 55 2.38 -7.99 3.85
C GLY A 55 3.43 -7.01 3.29
N ARG A 56 3.01 -6.05 2.45
CA ARG A 56 3.91 -5.01 1.94
C ARG A 56 4.37 -4.05 3.04
N TRP A 57 3.47 -3.67 3.95
CA TRP A 57 3.81 -2.82 5.10
C TRP A 57 4.86 -3.50 6.00
N LEU A 58 4.63 -4.75 6.37
CA LEU A 58 5.54 -5.53 7.21
C LEU A 58 6.90 -5.75 6.54
N ALA A 59 6.92 -6.15 5.26
CA ALA A 59 8.17 -6.36 4.52
C ALA A 59 8.98 -5.07 4.35
N ASN A 60 8.34 -3.91 4.22
CA ASN A 60 9.04 -2.63 4.23
C ASN A 60 9.70 -2.36 5.59
N GLY A 61 9.03 -2.69 6.70
CA GLY A 61 9.60 -2.62 8.05
C GLY A 61 10.84 -3.51 8.22
N GLU A 62 10.73 -4.78 7.83
CA GLU A 62 11.85 -5.75 7.90
C GLU A 62 13.04 -5.31 7.05
N ASN A 63 12.80 -4.77 5.85
CA ASN A 63 13.86 -4.22 5.01
C ASN A 63 14.56 -3.02 5.65
N ILE A 64 13.84 -2.12 6.32
CA ILE A 64 14.42 -0.98 7.03
C ILE A 64 15.34 -1.45 8.17
N ASP A 65 14.93 -2.47 8.91
CA ASP A 65 15.73 -3.02 10.01
C ASP A 65 16.99 -3.73 9.50
N LEU A 66 16.88 -4.52 8.42
CA LEU A 66 18.04 -5.12 7.75
C LEU A 66 19.02 -4.06 7.25
N GLN A 67 18.53 -2.99 6.62
CA GLN A 67 19.38 -1.88 6.16
C GLN A 67 20.10 -1.19 7.33
N ARG A 68 19.42 -1.04 8.48
CA ARG A 68 20.04 -0.47 9.70
C ARG A 68 21.18 -1.34 10.22
N VAL A 69 20.98 -2.67 10.26
CA VAL A 69 22.03 -3.62 10.65
C VAL A 69 23.19 -3.59 9.67
N LEU A 70 22.94 -3.66 8.36
CA LEU A 70 23.98 -3.57 7.33
C LEU A 70 24.79 -2.28 7.43
N ALA A 71 24.13 -1.14 7.67
CA ALA A 71 24.81 0.14 7.88
C ALA A 71 25.72 0.11 9.13
N SER A 72 25.30 -0.57 10.20
CA SER A 72 26.09 -0.71 11.42
C SER A 72 27.34 -1.59 11.23
N ILE A 73 27.24 -2.65 10.41
CA ILE A 73 28.37 -3.53 10.08
C ILE A 73 29.37 -2.77 9.19
N LYS A 74 28.89 -2.06 8.17
CA LYS A 74 29.74 -1.23 7.29
C LYS A 74 30.50 -0.12 8.02
N ARG A 75 29.96 0.42 9.12
CA ARG A 75 30.64 1.44 9.94
C ARG A 75 31.73 0.88 10.86
N ARG A 76 31.77 -0.44 11.07
CA ARG A 76 32.74 -1.14 11.95
C ARG A 76 33.85 -1.85 11.17
N SER A 77 33.76 -1.88 9.84
CA SER A 77 34.78 -2.37 8.91
C SER A 77 35.59 -1.20 8.35
#